data_AF-A0A7V1N7X4-F1
#
_entry.id   AF-A0A7V1N7X4-F1
#
_cell.length_a   1.000
_cell.length_b   1.000
_cell.length_c   1.000
_cell.angle_alpha   90.00
_cell.angle_beta   90.00
_cell.angle_gamma   90.00
#
_symmetry.space_group_name_H-M   'P 1'
#
loop_
_entity.id
_entity.type
_entity.pdbx_description
1 polymer ?
#
loop_
_entity_poly.entity_id
_entity_poly.type
_entity_poly.pdbx_seq_one_letter_code
_entity_poly.pdbx_strand_id
1 'polypeptide(L)'
;MAVSTGFQNIEEAGLPIMQDVFGPILNRTVQLTLTGVKEAGKDDLMAAFPEPPVVVEAPVEGAAEGVQYFLFSQRLAAAITDLMVMGDGTAPFSEEESLDGVSEATNQIVGALSTFWSEKLPTEIRPAGAKARLLNWEEADLPFDDLVRVDYTLNVEDWGEDHFSKLVPARLMEILAPVAEVVAAASAGAAPGAAPGIGGPMEPAEAGETTVKPAEFAAFDVGAGGIETHPEAPK
;
A
#
# COMPACT_ATOMS: atom_id res chain seq x y z
N MET A 1 -27.30 -6.00 10.19
CA MET A 1 -27.51 -4.53 10.14
C MET A 1 -27.69 -4.10 8.69
N ALA A 2 -28.46 -3.05 8.38
CA ALA A 2 -28.50 -2.57 7.00
C ALA A 2 -27.20 -1.78 6.74
N VAL A 3 -26.43 -2.14 5.70
CA VAL A 3 -25.30 -1.32 5.26
C VAL A 3 -25.81 0.07 4.95
N SER A 4 -25.36 1.06 5.73
CA SER A 4 -25.81 2.42 5.55
C SER A 4 -25.26 2.97 4.24
N THR A 5 -26.02 3.81 3.54
CA THR A 5 -25.55 4.53 2.34
C THR A 5 -24.29 5.36 2.65
N GLY A 6 -24.08 5.74 3.91
CA GLY A 6 -22.85 6.41 4.36
C GLY A 6 -21.58 5.58 4.16
N PHE A 7 -21.65 4.24 4.26
CA PHE A 7 -20.47 3.39 4.10
C PHE A 7 -19.96 3.39 2.67
N GLN A 8 -20.87 3.39 1.70
CA GLN A 8 -20.51 3.49 0.30
C GLN A 8 -19.80 4.82 0.01
N ASN A 9 -20.32 5.94 0.52
CA ASN A 9 -19.72 7.26 0.29
C ASN A 9 -18.30 7.38 0.88
N ILE A 10 -18.02 6.72 2.00
CA ILE A 10 -16.68 6.70 2.62
C ILE A 10 -15.69 5.99 1.70
N GLU A 11 -16.05 4.81 1.20
CA GLU A 11 -15.16 4.04 0.31
C GLU A 11 -15.02 4.74 -1.05
N GLU A 12 -16.09 5.37 -1.58
CA GLU A 12 -16.01 6.20 -2.79
C GLU A 12 -15.07 7.41 -2.61
N ALA A 13 -15.08 8.06 -1.44
CA ALA A 13 -14.13 9.12 -1.12
C ALA A 13 -12.68 8.63 -1.04
N GLY A 14 -12.47 7.35 -0.71
CA GLY A 14 -11.16 6.70 -0.65
C GLY A 14 -10.63 6.19 -2.01
N LEU A 15 -11.51 5.97 -2.99
CA LEU A 15 -11.14 5.41 -4.31
C LEU A 15 -9.99 6.15 -5.00
N PRO A 16 -10.01 7.49 -5.13
CA PRO A 16 -8.93 8.20 -5.82
C PRO A 16 -7.56 7.99 -5.16
N ILE A 17 -7.54 7.93 -3.83
CA ILE A 17 -6.31 7.75 -3.04
C ILE A 17 -5.75 6.35 -3.26
N MET A 18 -6.61 5.33 -3.22
CA MET A 18 -6.19 3.96 -3.50
C MET A 18 -5.65 3.84 -4.93
N GLN A 19 -6.30 4.48 -5.90
CA GLN A 19 -5.86 4.50 -7.30
C GLN A 19 -4.51 5.19 -7.47
N ASP A 20 -4.29 6.33 -6.81
CA ASP A 20 -3.04 7.09 -6.82
C ASP A 20 -1.86 6.30 -6.19
N VAL A 21 -2.16 5.37 -5.27
CA VAL A 21 -1.15 4.47 -4.68
C VAL A 21 -0.92 3.23 -5.52
N PHE A 22 -1.98 2.60 -6.06
CA PHE A 22 -1.87 1.40 -6.89
C PHE A 22 -1.12 1.67 -8.20
N GLY A 23 -1.33 2.82 -8.84
CA GLY A 23 -0.69 3.13 -10.13
C GLY A 23 0.84 3.02 -10.09
N PRO A 24 1.52 3.73 -9.16
CA PRO A 24 2.96 3.62 -8.95
C PRO A 24 3.43 2.22 -8.53
N ILE A 25 2.70 1.56 -7.62
CA ILE A 25 3.03 0.18 -7.16
C ILE A 25 3.04 -0.80 -8.33
N LEU A 26 2.05 -0.69 -9.23
CA LEU A 26 1.88 -1.60 -10.36
C LEU A 26 2.64 -1.14 -11.61
N ASN A 27 3.28 0.03 -11.55
CA ASN A 27 3.96 0.67 -12.68
C ASN A 27 3.08 0.72 -13.95
N ARG A 28 1.78 0.96 -13.77
CA ARG A 28 0.75 0.93 -14.84
C ARG A 28 -0.36 1.92 -14.55
N THR A 29 -1.06 2.33 -15.60
CA THR A 29 -2.35 3.02 -15.42
C THR A 29 -3.35 2.04 -14.84
N VAL A 30 -4.02 2.43 -13.76
CA VAL A 30 -5.04 1.60 -13.11
C VAL A 30 -6.36 2.36 -12.98
N GLN A 31 -7.46 1.64 -13.08
CA GLN A 31 -8.80 2.13 -12.80
C GLN A 31 -9.42 1.27 -11.72
N LEU A 32 -9.67 1.87 -10.56
CA LEU A 32 -10.32 1.21 -9.43
C LEU A 32 -11.80 1.59 -9.39
N THR A 33 -12.67 0.61 -9.24
CA THR A 33 -14.12 0.82 -9.14
C THR A 33 -14.68 0.08 -7.94
N LEU A 34 -15.52 0.75 -7.16
CA LEU A 34 -16.30 0.13 -6.09
C LEU A 34 -17.51 -0.60 -6.70
N THR A 35 -17.60 -1.92 -6.51
CA THR A 35 -18.66 -2.74 -7.11
C THR A 35 -19.69 -3.27 -6.13
N GLY A 36 -19.42 -3.20 -4.82
CA GLY A 36 -20.40 -3.58 -3.82
C GLY A 36 -19.98 -3.23 -2.40
N VAL A 37 -20.97 -2.95 -1.55
CA VAL A 37 -20.82 -2.83 -0.10
C VAL A 37 -21.93 -3.65 0.56
N LYS A 38 -21.57 -4.64 1.37
CA LYS A 38 -22.51 -5.54 2.05
C LYS A 38 -21.96 -5.99 3.41
N GLU A 39 -22.79 -6.59 4.25
CA GLU A 39 -22.28 -7.23 5.46
C GLU A 39 -21.35 -8.38 5.09
N ALA A 40 -20.27 -8.57 5.85
CA ALA A 40 -19.36 -9.67 5.61
C ALA A 40 -20.03 -10.99 6.03
N GLY A 41 -19.96 -11.98 5.15
CA GLY A 41 -20.43 -13.33 5.42
C GLY A 41 -19.39 -14.33 4.96
N LYS A 42 -19.10 -15.33 5.81
CA LYS A 42 -18.10 -16.36 5.51
C LYS A 42 -18.47 -17.13 4.23
N ASP A 43 -19.70 -17.61 4.11
CA ASP A 43 -20.17 -18.37 2.95
C ASP A 43 -20.09 -17.56 1.65
N ASP A 44 -20.45 -16.27 1.70
CA ASP A 44 -20.39 -15.34 0.56
C ASP A 44 -18.95 -15.07 0.10
N LEU A 45 -17.99 -15.04 1.03
CA LEU A 45 -16.58 -14.89 0.72
C LEU A 45 -15.97 -16.19 0.18
N MET A 46 -16.33 -17.34 0.75
CA MET A 46 -15.94 -18.65 0.22
C MET A 46 -16.44 -18.86 -1.21
N ALA A 47 -17.64 -18.37 -1.53
CA ALA A 47 -18.18 -18.41 -2.89
C ALA A 47 -17.43 -17.46 -3.86
N ALA A 48 -16.95 -16.32 -3.36
CA ALA A 48 -16.20 -15.35 -4.17
C ALA A 48 -14.73 -15.76 -4.37
N PHE A 49 -14.15 -16.51 -3.42
CA PHE A 49 -12.77 -17.00 -3.46
C PHE A 49 -12.75 -18.53 -3.38
N PRO A 50 -12.89 -19.23 -4.53
CA PRO A 50 -12.97 -20.69 -4.56
C PRO A 50 -11.65 -21.37 -4.17
N GLU A 51 -10.52 -20.68 -4.36
CA GLU A 51 -9.20 -21.08 -3.87
C GLU A 51 -8.86 -20.27 -2.61
N PRO A 52 -8.00 -20.79 -1.70
CA PRO A 52 -7.57 -20.06 -0.51
C PRO A 52 -7.01 -18.68 -0.88
N PRO A 53 -7.67 -17.57 -0.49
CA PRO A 53 -7.19 -16.25 -0.84
C PRO A 53 -6.01 -15.87 0.05
N VAL A 54 -5.22 -14.89 -0.42
CA VAL A 54 -4.30 -14.16 0.44
C VAL A 54 -5.11 -13.14 1.23
N VAL A 55 -5.01 -13.19 2.56
CA VAL A 55 -5.58 -12.17 3.45
C VAL A 55 -4.45 -11.31 4.01
N VAL A 56 -4.58 -10.00 3.88
CA VAL A 56 -3.66 -9.01 4.44
C VAL A 56 -4.34 -8.30 5.59
N GLU A 57 -3.83 -8.51 6.80
CA GLU A 57 -4.28 -7.85 8.02
C GLU A 57 -3.60 -6.49 8.14
N ALA A 58 -4.39 -5.43 8.17
CA ALA A 58 -3.91 -4.05 8.21
C ALA A 58 -4.52 -3.30 9.41
N PRO A 59 -3.92 -3.41 10.60
CA PRO A 59 -4.33 -2.65 11.77
C PRO A 59 -4.10 -1.15 11.59
N VAL A 60 -5.04 -0.38 12.12
CA VAL A 60 -4.93 1.07 12.29
C VAL A 60 -5.07 1.41 13.77
N GLU A 61 -4.31 2.40 14.22
CA GLU A 61 -4.28 2.89 15.59
C GLU A 61 -4.76 4.34 15.69
N GLY A 62 -4.99 4.80 16.92
CA GLY A 62 -5.32 6.18 17.23
C GLY A 62 -6.82 6.34 17.44
N ALA A 63 -7.43 7.28 16.73
CA ALA A 63 -8.84 7.61 16.91
C ALA A 63 -9.81 6.55 16.38
N ALA A 64 -9.33 5.71 15.47
CA ALA A 64 -10.12 4.71 14.78
C ALA A 64 -9.45 3.34 14.85
N GLU A 65 -9.20 2.85 16.07
CA GLU A 65 -8.55 1.57 16.30
C GLU A 65 -9.38 0.40 15.75
N GLY A 66 -8.74 -0.46 14.95
CA GLY A 66 -9.36 -1.63 14.35
C GLY A 66 -8.46 -2.29 13.31
N VAL A 67 -8.85 -3.50 12.88
CA VAL A 67 -8.12 -4.27 11.86
C VAL A 67 -8.96 -4.33 10.60
N GLN A 68 -8.38 -3.85 9.49
CA GLN A 68 -8.92 -4.04 8.15
C GLN A 68 -8.30 -5.29 7.54
N TYR A 69 -9.05 -5.99 6.68
CA TYR A 69 -8.57 -7.18 5.99
C TYR A 69 -8.70 -6.99 4.48
N PHE A 70 -7.63 -7.17 3.72
CA PHE A 70 -7.68 -7.17 2.26
C PHE A 70 -7.54 -8.60 1.76
N LEU A 71 -8.45 -9.03 0.90
CA LEU A 71 -8.50 -10.39 0.35
C LEU A 71 -8.22 -10.32 -1.14
N PHE A 72 -7.12 -10.95 -1.55
CA PHE A 72 -6.67 -11.05 -2.92
C PHE A 72 -6.70 -12.52 -3.37
N SER A 73 -6.99 -12.77 -4.65
CA SER A 73 -6.67 -14.07 -5.23
C SER A 73 -5.15 -14.28 -5.22
N GLN A 74 -4.68 -15.53 -5.17
CA GLN A 74 -3.24 -15.82 -5.26
C GLN A 74 -2.63 -15.27 -6.56
N ARG A 75 -3.39 -15.34 -7.66
CA ARG A 75 -3.00 -14.76 -8.96
C ARG A 75 -2.78 -13.25 -8.86
N LEU A 76 -3.72 -12.53 -8.26
CA LEU A 76 -3.62 -11.08 -8.10
C LEU A 76 -2.45 -10.72 -7.18
N ALA A 77 -2.26 -11.46 -6.09
CA ALA A 77 -1.14 -11.23 -5.17
C ALA A 77 0.23 -11.40 -5.87
N ALA A 78 0.38 -12.48 -6.64
CA ALA A 78 1.59 -12.71 -7.43
C ALA A 78 1.82 -11.60 -8.47
N ALA A 79 0.75 -11.18 -9.16
CA ALA A 79 0.83 -10.13 -10.17
C ALA A 79 1.22 -8.77 -9.56
N ILE A 80 0.65 -8.39 -8.41
CA ILE A 80 1.03 -7.15 -7.70
C ILE A 80 2.52 -7.18 -7.37
N THR A 81 3.01 -8.26 -6.76
CA THR A 81 4.42 -8.40 -6.39
C THR A 81 5.35 -8.37 -7.61
N ASP A 82 5.00 -9.05 -8.69
CA ASP A 82 5.82 -9.07 -9.90
C ASP A 82 5.88 -7.69 -10.57
N LEU A 83 4.75 -6.99 -10.64
CA LEU A 83 4.69 -5.63 -11.19
C LEU A 83 5.50 -4.63 -10.35
N MET A 84 5.55 -4.80 -9.02
CA MET A 84 6.37 -3.98 -8.12
C MET A 84 7.87 -4.06 -8.42
N VAL A 85 8.35 -5.22 -8.89
CA VAL A 85 9.74 -5.41 -9.32
C VAL A 85 9.95 -5.18 -10.81
N MET A 86 9.01 -4.48 -11.46
CA MET A 86 8.99 -4.18 -12.89
C MET A 86 8.93 -5.42 -13.80
N GLY A 87 8.26 -6.48 -13.34
CA GLY A 87 7.92 -7.67 -14.13
C GLY A 87 6.78 -7.43 -15.13
N ASP A 88 6.20 -8.53 -15.62
CA ASP A 88 5.12 -8.52 -16.62
C ASP A 88 3.73 -8.90 -16.03
N GLY A 89 3.68 -9.19 -14.74
CA GLY A 89 2.47 -9.57 -14.01
C GLY A 89 2.06 -11.03 -14.20
N THR A 90 2.93 -11.87 -14.77
CA THR A 90 2.64 -13.29 -15.07
C THR A 90 3.37 -14.28 -14.17
N ALA A 91 4.15 -13.80 -13.20
CA ALA A 91 4.83 -14.65 -12.24
C ALA A 91 3.85 -15.58 -11.50
N PRO A 92 4.23 -16.85 -11.27
CA PRO A 92 3.43 -17.76 -10.47
C PRO A 92 3.42 -17.30 -9.01
N PHE A 93 2.37 -17.69 -8.27
CA PHE A 93 2.30 -17.42 -6.84
C PHE A 93 3.46 -18.09 -6.09
N SER A 94 4.21 -17.29 -5.35
CA SER A 94 5.29 -17.68 -4.45
C SER A 94 4.90 -17.21 -3.05
N GLU A 95 4.71 -18.11 -2.10
CA GLU A 95 4.16 -17.75 -0.79
C GLU A 95 5.02 -16.70 -0.08
N GLU A 96 6.34 -16.84 -0.04
CA GLU A 96 7.20 -15.85 0.60
C GLU A 96 7.15 -14.48 -0.12
N GLU A 97 7.41 -14.47 -1.42
CA GLU A 97 7.51 -13.21 -2.19
C GLU A 97 6.15 -12.52 -2.36
N SER A 98 5.11 -13.29 -2.66
CA SER A 98 3.78 -12.74 -2.94
C SER A 98 3.15 -12.17 -1.67
N LEU A 99 3.29 -12.85 -0.53
CA LEU A 99 2.78 -12.35 0.75
C LEU A 99 3.50 -11.07 1.19
N ASP A 100 4.82 -11.00 1.04
CA ASP A 100 5.59 -9.80 1.37
C ASP A 100 5.21 -8.62 0.46
N GLY A 101 5.11 -8.85 -0.85
CA GLY A 101 4.76 -7.80 -1.80
C GLY A 101 3.36 -7.21 -1.57
N VAL A 102 2.33 -8.04 -1.35
CA VAL A 102 1.00 -7.49 -1.03
C VAL A 102 0.90 -6.88 0.37
N SER A 103 1.73 -7.34 1.33
CA SER A 103 1.82 -6.69 2.65
C SER A 103 2.34 -5.27 2.48
N GLU A 104 3.42 -5.10 1.72
CA GLU A 104 4.01 -3.78 1.45
C GLU A 104 3.04 -2.88 0.67
N ALA A 105 2.42 -3.38 -0.41
CA ALA A 105 1.44 -2.63 -1.18
C ALA A 105 0.26 -2.17 -0.32
N THR A 106 -0.29 -3.08 0.50
CA THR A 106 -1.40 -2.76 1.41
C THR A 106 -0.98 -1.76 2.48
N ASN A 107 0.24 -1.88 3.02
CA ASN A 107 0.75 -0.94 4.01
C ASN A 107 0.86 0.49 3.44
N GLN A 108 1.28 0.64 2.18
CA GLN A 108 1.30 1.93 1.49
C GLN A 108 -0.12 2.50 1.29
N ILE A 109 -1.07 1.66 0.86
CA ILE A 109 -2.47 2.05 0.67
C ILE A 109 -3.07 2.55 1.98
N VAL A 110 -2.92 1.78 3.06
CA VAL A 110 -3.49 2.12 4.37
C VAL A 110 -2.78 3.34 4.97
N GLY A 111 -1.49 3.54 4.72
CA GLY A 111 -0.77 4.75 5.11
C GLY A 111 -1.30 6.02 4.43
N ALA A 112 -1.53 5.95 3.12
CA ALA A 112 -2.10 7.07 2.37
C ALA A 112 -3.54 7.38 2.82
N LEU A 113 -4.37 6.36 2.99
CA LEU A 113 -5.73 6.50 3.53
C LEU A 113 -5.73 7.09 4.95
N SER A 114 -4.84 6.61 5.83
CA SER A 114 -4.72 7.12 7.21
C SER A 114 -4.34 8.60 7.26
N THR A 115 -3.45 9.03 6.36
CA THR A 115 -3.07 10.44 6.20
C THR A 115 -4.26 11.26 5.76
N PHE A 116 -4.98 10.82 4.72
CA PHE A 116 -6.19 11.48 4.25
C PHE A 116 -7.26 11.58 5.34
N TRP A 117 -7.54 10.50 6.08
CA TRP A 117 -8.50 10.52 7.17
C TRP A 117 -8.07 11.49 8.27
N SER A 118 -6.79 11.52 8.64
CA SER A 118 -6.25 12.43 9.65
C SER A 118 -6.27 13.91 9.22
N GLU A 119 -6.26 14.21 7.92
CA GLU A 119 -6.46 15.58 7.42
C GLU A 119 -7.92 16.03 7.49
N LYS A 120 -8.86 15.11 7.36
CA LYS A 120 -10.30 15.41 7.35
C LYS A 120 -10.95 15.31 8.73
N LEU A 121 -10.34 14.56 9.64
CA LEU A 121 -10.77 14.41 11.03
C LEU A 121 -9.84 15.22 11.95
N PRO A 122 -10.34 15.78 13.06
CA PRO A 122 -9.51 16.48 14.05
C PRO A 122 -8.67 15.50 14.91
N THR A 123 -8.37 14.31 14.39
CA THR A 123 -7.83 13.19 15.15
C THR A 123 -6.87 12.37 14.31
N GLU A 124 -5.79 11.91 14.93
CA GLU A 124 -4.76 11.10 14.27
C GLU A 124 -5.20 9.64 14.10
N ILE A 125 -5.05 9.12 12.89
CA ILE A 125 -5.15 7.71 12.54
C ILE A 125 -3.85 7.33 11.84
N ARG A 126 -3.26 6.19 12.22
CA ARG A 126 -1.99 5.71 11.65
C ARG A 126 -2.00 4.20 11.40
N PRO A 127 -1.28 3.71 10.38
CA PRO A 127 -1.11 2.27 10.16
C PRO A 127 -0.20 1.65 11.23
N ALA A 128 -0.47 0.39 11.60
CA ALA A 128 0.33 -0.41 12.54
C ALA A 128 1.09 -1.56 11.85
N GLY A 129 1.32 -1.44 10.53
CA GLY A 129 2.02 -2.44 9.71
C GLY A 129 1.10 -3.55 9.23
N ALA A 130 1.14 -3.84 7.93
CA ALA A 130 0.33 -4.88 7.31
C ALA A 130 1.04 -6.24 7.29
N LYS A 131 0.29 -7.33 7.43
CA LYS A 131 0.81 -8.70 7.37
C LYS A 131 -0.11 -9.61 6.56
N ALA A 132 0.45 -10.30 5.58
CA ALA A 132 -0.28 -11.23 4.74
C ALA A 132 -0.09 -12.69 5.18
N ARG A 133 -1.11 -13.50 4.91
CA ARG A 133 -1.08 -14.98 5.01
C ARG A 133 -2.07 -15.60 4.05
N LEU A 134 -1.93 -16.88 3.76
CA LEU A 134 -3.00 -17.65 3.11
C LEU A 134 -4.13 -17.90 4.12
N LEU A 135 -5.37 -17.66 3.69
CA LEU A 135 -6.55 -17.88 4.51
C LEU A 135 -7.02 -19.33 4.36
N ASN A 136 -6.89 -20.12 5.43
CA ASN A 136 -7.61 -21.37 5.56
C ASN A 136 -9.03 -21.09 6.07
N TRP A 137 -10.05 -21.37 5.26
CA TRP A 137 -11.45 -21.17 5.64
C TRP A 137 -11.89 -22.04 6.82
N GLU A 138 -11.27 -23.20 7.04
CA GLU A 138 -11.59 -24.06 8.19
C GLU A 138 -11.12 -23.46 9.51
N GLU A 139 -10.00 -22.73 9.48
CA GLU A 139 -9.34 -22.09 10.63
C GLU A 139 -9.56 -20.57 10.67
N ALA A 140 -10.41 -20.04 9.80
CA ALA A 140 -10.64 -18.60 9.66
C ALA A 140 -11.29 -18.02 10.92
N ASP A 141 -10.48 -17.32 11.73
CA ASP A 141 -10.89 -16.56 12.91
C ASP A 141 -10.98 -15.06 12.55
N LEU A 142 -11.99 -14.72 11.74
CA LEU A 142 -12.30 -13.33 11.40
C LEU A 142 -13.63 -12.93 12.06
N PRO A 143 -13.75 -11.72 12.62
CA PRO A 143 -14.97 -11.26 13.30
C PRO A 143 -16.05 -10.85 12.29
N PHE A 144 -16.52 -11.78 11.45
CA PHE A 144 -17.42 -11.50 10.31
C PHE A 144 -18.69 -10.71 10.71
N ASP A 145 -19.24 -10.97 11.90
CA ASP A 145 -20.44 -10.29 12.39
C ASP A 145 -20.27 -8.77 12.57
N ASP A 146 -19.02 -8.30 12.76
CA ASP A 146 -18.68 -6.89 12.94
C ASP A 146 -18.06 -6.25 11.68
N LEU A 147 -17.91 -7.02 10.60
CA LEU A 147 -17.22 -6.60 9.39
C LEU A 147 -18.20 -6.24 8.27
N VAL A 148 -17.88 -5.17 7.56
CA VAL A 148 -18.49 -4.77 6.30
C VAL A 148 -17.55 -5.19 5.18
N ARG A 149 -18.07 -5.92 4.20
CA ARG A 149 -17.36 -6.29 2.97
C ARG A 149 -17.56 -5.20 1.92
N VAL A 150 -16.44 -4.82 1.31
CA VAL A 150 -16.34 -3.85 0.22
C VAL A 150 -15.66 -4.57 -0.94
N ASP A 151 -16.30 -4.61 -2.10
CA ASP A 151 -15.78 -5.29 -3.28
C ASP A 151 -15.27 -4.28 -4.31
N TYR A 152 -14.10 -4.55 -4.86
CA TYR A 152 -13.41 -3.71 -5.83
C TYR A 152 -13.17 -4.44 -7.13
N THR A 153 -13.27 -3.71 -8.23
CA THR A 153 -12.75 -4.12 -9.53
C THR A 153 -11.56 -3.26 -9.88
N LEU A 154 -10.44 -3.91 -10.15
CA LEU A 154 -9.17 -3.32 -10.53
C LEU A 154 -8.92 -3.63 -12.01
N ASN A 155 -8.95 -2.60 -12.83
CA ASN A 155 -8.53 -2.68 -14.23
C ASN A 155 -7.11 -2.14 -14.35
N VAL A 156 -6.18 -2.96 -14.83
CA VAL A 156 -4.76 -2.59 -15.01
C VAL A 156 -4.42 -2.60 -16.49
N GLU A 157 -3.81 -1.53 -16.96
CA GLU A 157 -3.30 -1.40 -18.34
C GLU A 157 -2.43 -2.60 -18.73
N ASP A 158 -2.67 -3.14 -19.94
CA ASP A 158 -1.99 -4.31 -20.53
C ASP A 158 -2.14 -5.64 -19.77
N TRP A 159 -2.90 -5.69 -18.69
CA TRP A 159 -3.12 -6.90 -17.88
C TRP A 159 -4.58 -7.34 -17.85
N GLY A 160 -5.51 -6.39 -17.72
CA GLY A 160 -6.96 -6.64 -17.77
C GLY A 160 -7.66 -6.37 -16.45
N GLU A 161 -8.76 -7.09 -16.23
CA GLU A 161 -9.66 -6.93 -15.08
C GLU A 161 -9.40 -8.00 -14.01
N ASP A 162 -9.44 -7.59 -12.74
CA ASP A 162 -9.47 -8.50 -11.59
C ASP A 162 -10.21 -7.84 -10.43
N HIS A 163 -10.38 -8.60 -9.35
CA HIS A 163 -11.17 -8.20 -8.21
C HIS A 163 -10.46 -8.50 -6.89
N PHE A 164 -10.72 -7.66 -5.89
CA PHE A 164 -10.33 -7.92 -4.52
C PHE A 164 -11.41 -7.44 -3.58
N SER A 165 -11.42 -7.98 -2.37
CA SER A 165 -12.37 -7.57 -1.33
C SER A 165 -11.64 -6.96 -0.15
N LYS A 166 -12.24 -5.97 0.49
CA LYS A 166 -11.78 -5.38 1.74
C LYS A 166 -12.84 -5.62 2.80
N LEU A 167 -12.46 -6.12 3.96
CA LEU A 167 -13.32 -6.23 5.13
C LEU A 167 -12.92 -5.15 6.12
N VAL A 168 -13.89 -4.37 6.56
CA VAL A 168 -13.67 -3.20 7.42
C VAL A 168 -14.60 -3.29 8.62
N PRO A 169 -14.10 -3.08 9.85
CA PRO A 169 -14.97 -3.03 11.03
C PRO A 169 -16.04 -1.95 10.84
N ALA A 170 -17.30 -2.29 11.13
CA ALA A 170 -18.41 -1.33 11.04
C ALA A 170 -18.13 -0.06 11.88
N ARG A 171 -17.50 -0.24 13.05
CA ARG A 171 -17.07 0.86 13.91
C ARG A 171 -16.09 1.83 13.22
N LEU A 172 -15.16 1.33 12.42
CA LEU A 172 -14.23 2.17 11.67
C LEU A 172 -15.00 3.02 10.63
N MET A 173 -15.97 2.42 9.94
CA MET A 173 -16.85 3.14 9.02
C MET A 173 -17.67 4.22 9.72
N GLU A 174 -18.19 3.97 10.91
CA GLU A 174 -18.92 4.96 11.69
C GLU A 174 -18.05 6.17 12.06
N ILE A 175 -16.79 5.95 12.42
CA ILE A 175 -15.83 7.01 12.75
C ILE A 175 -15.46 7.83 11.50
N LEU A 176 -15.39 7.17 10.34
CA LEU A 176 -15.04 7.81 9.07
C LEU A 176 -16.23 8.48 8.35
N ALA A 177 -17.47 8.29 8.82
CA ALA A 177 -18.67 8.90 8.23
C ALA A 177 -18.56 10.41 7.92
N PRO A 178 -18.04 11.28 8.81
CA PRO A 178 -17.90 12.70 8.51
C PRO A 178 -16.88 13.01 7.39
N VAL A 179 -15.94 12.10 7.09
CA VAL A 179 -15.00 12.27 5.97
C VAL A 179 -15.76 12.34 4.65
N ALA A 180 -16.74 11.46 4.45
CA ALA A 180 -17.55 11.43 3.24
C ALA A 180 -18.35 12.73 3.05
N GLU A 181 -18.89 13.30 4.13
CA GLU A 181 -19.63 14.57 4.10
C GLU A 181 -18.72 15.75 3.71
N VAL A 182 -17.51 15.79 4.26
CA VAL A 182 -16.52 16.84 3.94
C VAL A 182 -16.08 16.76 2.47
N VAL A 183 -15.87 15.55 1.94
CA VAL A 183 -15.48 15.33 0.54
C VAL A 183 -16.61 15.70 -0.40
N ALA A 184 -17.85 15.29 -0.09
CA ALA A 184 -19.03 15.68 -0.86
C ALA A 184 -19.21 17.21 -0.89
N ALA A 185 -19.06 17.89 0.25
CA ALA A 185 -19.14 19.35 0.33
C ALA A 185 -18.03 20.05 -0.47
N ALA A 186 -16.80 19.53 -0.44
CA ALA A 186 -15.68 20.08 -1.22
C ALA A 186 -15.92 19.94 -2.73
N SER A 187 -16.49 18.82 -3.17
CA SER A 187 -16.82 18.60 -4.58
C SER A 187 -17.99 19.48 -5.07
N ALA A 188 -18.96 19.78 -4.21
CA ALA A 188 -20.10 20.66 -4.53
C ALA A 188 -19.74 22.16 -4.56
N GLY A 189 -18.68 22.57 -3.86
CA GLY A 189 -18.16 23.95 -3.87
C GLY A 189 -17.09 24.22 -4.94
N ALA A 190 -16.56 23.17 -5.58
CA ALA A 190 -15.55 23.30 -6.62
C ALA A 190 -16.21 23.61 -7.98
N ALA A 191 -16.20 24.89 -8.38
CA ALA A 191 -16.43 25.25 -9.77
C ALA A 191 -15.35 24.58 -10.67
N PRO A 192 -15.70 24.07 -11.86
CA PRO A 192 -14.79 23.31 -12.69
C PRO A 192 -13.70 24.24 -13.26
N GLY A 193 -12.49 24.16 -12.71
CA GLY A 193 -11.35 24.92 -13.24
C GLY A 193 -10.36 25.38 -12.17
N ALA A 194 -9.88 24.47 -11.32
CA ALA A 194 -8.62 24.69 -10.61
C ALA A 194 -7.91 23.34 -10.47
N ALA A 195 -7.08 23.02 -11.46
CA ALA A 195 -6.06 22.00 -11.28
C ALA A 195 -5.18 22.42 -10.07
N PRO A 196 -4.87 21.51 -9.12
CA PRO A 196 -3.84 21.77 -8.14
C PRO A 196 -2.51 21.90 -8.88
N GLY A 197 -2.03 23.14 -9.05
CA GLY A 197 -0.69 23.40 -9.53
C GLY A 197 0.31 22.94 -8.48
N ILE A 198 0.81 21.72 -8.62
CA ILE A 198 2.10 21.31 -8.04
C ILE A 198 3.20 22.06 -8.80
N GLY A 199 3.48 23.28 -8.36
CA GLY A 199 4.41 24.17 -9.06
C GLY A 199 4.65 25.48 -8.31
N GLY A 200 4.93 25.41 -7.01
CA GLY A 200 5.64 26.48 -6.32
C GLY A 200 7.15 26.28 -6.53
N PRO A 201 7.93 27.31 -6.94
CA PRO A 201 9.38 27.19 -7.05
C PRO A 201 9.94 26.90 -5.66
N MET A 202 10.65 25.79 -5.51
CA MET A 202 11.50 25.56 -4.36
C MET A 202 12.64 26.57 -4.43
N GLU A 203 12.63 27.55 -3.53
CA GLU A 203 13.80 28.38 -3.25
C GLU A 203 14.97 27.44 -2.88
N PRO A 204 16.14 27.56 -3.55
CA PRO A 204 17.31 26.80 -3.15
C PRO A 204 17.76 27.32 -1.78
N ALA A 205 17.74 26.45 -0.79
CA ALA A 205 18.39 26.68 0.49
C ALA A 205 19.87 26.99 0.25
N GLU A 206 20.33 28.12 0.78
CA GLU A 206 21.74 28.50 0.81
C GLU A 206 22.59 27.35 1.34
N ALA A 207 23.45 26.81 0.47
CA ALA A 207 24.50 25.90 0.85
C ALA A 207 25.54 26.67 1.68
N GLY A 208 25.45 26.53 3.01
CA GLY A 208 26.53 26.91 3.91
C GLY A 208 27.81 26.16 3.54
N GLU A 209 28.76 26.91 3.00
CA GLU A 209 30.08 26.45 2.57
C GLU A 209 30.87 25.93 3.78
N THR A 210 30.77 24.63 4.09
CA THR A 210 31.72 23.97 5.00
C THR A 210 32.84 23.38 4.17
N THR A 211 33.93 24.14 4.06
CA THR A 211 35.17 23.74 3.40
C THR A 211 35.78 22.55 4.14
N VAL A 212 35.48 21.33 3.69
CA VAL A 212 36.19 20.13 4.14
C VAL A 212 37.53 20.08 3.40
N LYS A 213 38.63 20.35 4.10
CA LYS A 213 39.98 20.22 3.54
C LYS A 213 40.24 18.76 3.18
N PRO A 214 40.75 18.45 1.98
CA PRO A 214 41.20 17.10 1.64
C PRO A 214 42.29 16.64 2.60
N ALA A 215 42.22 15.39 3.06
CA ALA A 215 43.29 14.77 3.82
C ALA A 215 44.52 14.59 2.91
N GLU A 216 45.62 15.26 3.26
CA GLU A 216 46.92 15.12 2.61
C GLU A 216 47.55 13.80 3.08
N PHE A 217 47.65 12.82 2.18
CA PHE A 217 48.43 11.61 2.42
C PHE A 217 49.91 11.94 2.19
N ALA A 218 50.72 11.83 3.24
CA ALA A 218 52.16 11.99 3.15
C ALA A 218 52.74 11.00 2.12
N ALA A 219 53.60 11.52 1.24
CA ALA A 219 54.32 10.74 0.25
C ALA A 219 55.13 9.63 0.92
N PHE A 220 54.93 8.40 0.46
CA PHE A 220 55.73 7.25 0.86
C PHE A 220 57.15 7.42 0.26
N ASP A 221 58.11 7.73 1.14
CA ASP A 221 59.53 7.83 0.79
C ASP A 221 60.04 6.44 0.37
N VAL A 222 60.27 6.27 -0.93
CA VAL A 222 60.94 5.09 -1.49
C VAL A 222 62.44 5.30 -1.31
N GLY A 223 62.89 5.20 -0.06
CA GLY A 223 64.29 5.20 0.32
C GLY A 223 64.98 3.96 -0.23
N ALA A 224 65.99 4.19 -1.06
CA ALA A 224 66.87 3.18 -1.63
C ALA A 224 67.41 2.22 -0.55
N GLY A 225 66.96 0.97 -0.59
CA GLY A 225 67.46 -0.13 0.22
C GLY A 225 67.37 -1.41 -0.61
N GLY A 226 68.52 -2.06 -0.80
CA GLY A 226 68.76 -3.07 -1.83
C GLY A 226 67.78 -4.24 -1.82
N ILE A 227 67.43 -4.69 -3.03
CA ILE A 227 66.82 -5.98 -3.29
C ILE A 227 67.93 -7.02 -3.09
N GLU A 228 68.07 -7.54 -1.87
CA GLU A 228 68.85 -8.75 -1.64
C GLU A 228 68.08 -9.96 -2.17
N THR A 229 68.57 -10.46 -3.30
CA THR A 229 68.24 -11.76 -3.87
C THR A 229 68.85 -12.87 -3.02
N HIS A 230 68.04 -13.83 -2.55
CA HIS A 230 68.48 -15.18 -2.19
C HIS A 230 67.33 -16.19 -2.37
N PRO A 231 67.59 -17.49 -2.57
CA PRO A 231 67.42 -18.18 -3.84
C PRO A 231 66.48 -19.39 -3.72
N GLU A 232 66.26 -20.04 -4.86
CA GLU A 232 65.51 -21.28 -5.07
C GLU A 232 65.76 -22.43 -4.07
N ALA A 233 64.64 -23.07 -3.67
CA ALA A 233 64.33 -24.53 -3.65
C ALA A 233 65.23 -25.49 -2.82
N PRO A 234 64.86 -26.78 -2.51
CA PRO A 234 63.88 -27.61 -3.21
C PRO A 234 63.06 -28.65 -2.40
N LYS A 235 62.12 -29.27 -3.13
CA LYS A 235 61.38 -30.54 -2.93
C LYS A 235 60.32 -30.62 -1.83
#